data_AF-A0A0F7Y5I8-F1
#
_entry.id   AF-A0A0F7Y5I8-F1
#
_cell.length_a   1.000
_cell.length_b   1.000
_cell.length_c   1.000
_cell.angle_alpha   90.00
_cell.angle_beta   90.00
_cell.angle_gamma   90.00
#
_symmetry.space_group_name_H-M   'P 1'
#
loop_
_entity.id
_entity.type
_entity.pdbx_description
1 polymer ?
#
loop_
_entity_poly.entity_id
_entity_poly.type
_entity_poly.pdbx_seq_one_letter_code
_entity_poly.pdbx_strand_id
1 'polypeptide(L)'
;MTQLIGNKLTIAIEYEVTSQAPLMGHGRLWFEGQPLGSLEDLIYLDGYLLGCLEDLVKKPLLTQRYQHMDERGLFLQLDGDLSSYDEEDSKDFSEQARPYFVTCGTLFDCYLVFSYRLDDMRGSIMWRLEGDIDDLPFNDLKQASRADHFATFEYAQLLTLISELRTGLSQAGSR
;
A
#
# COMPACT_ATOMS: atom_id res chain seq x y z
N MET A 1 9.52 11.86 -17.10
CA MET A 1 8.24 11.51 -17.75
C MET A 1 7.61 10.39 -16.96
N THR A 2 6.38 10.59 -16.49
CA THR A 2 5.61 9.60 -15.76
C THR A 2 5.23 8.43 -16.67
N GLN A 3 5.39 7.21 -16.14
CA GLN A 3 5.05 5.94 -16.76
C GLN A 3 3.86 5.34 -16.02
N LEU A 4 2.99 4.66 -16.76
CA LEU A 4 1.86 3.92 -16.22
C LEU A 4 1.95 2.48 -16.71
N ILE A 5 1.96 1.53 -15.77
CA ILE A 5 1.87 0.09 -16.05
C ILE A 5 0.61 -0.46 -15.38
N GLY A 6 -0.08 -1.40 -16.05
CA GLY A 6 -1.36 -1.93 -15.62
C GLY A 6 -2.59 -1.12 -16.05
N ASN A 7 -3.71 -1.33 -15.36
CA ASN A 7 -4.99 -0.68 -15.62
C ASN A 7 -5.58 -0.09 -14.33
N LYS A 8 -5.70 1.25 -14.28
CA LYS A 8 -6.17 1.99 -13.11
C LYS A 8 -7.53 1.52 -12.58
N LEU A 9 -8.40 0.96 -13.43
CA LEU A 9 -9.71 0.42 -13.02
C LEU A 9 -9.61 -0.92 -12.26
N THR A 10 -8.44 -1.55 -12.28
CA THR A 10 -8.15 -2.81 -11.58
C THR A 10 -6.97 -2.55 -10.65
N ILE A 11 -5.76 -2.90 -11.06
CA ILE A 11 -4.51 -2.50 -10.41
C ILE A 11 -3.56 -1.87 -11.42
N ALA A 12 -2.90 -0.77 -11.02
CA ALA A 12 -1.86 -0.12 -11.81
C ALA A 12 -0.81 0.55 -10.93
N ILE A 13 0.33 0.86 -11.54
CA ILE A 13 1.42 1.62 -10.92
C ILE A 13 1.72 2.81 -11.83
N GLU A 14 1.70 4.01 -11.25
CA GLU A 14 2.11 5.23 -11.92
C GLU A 14 3.38 5.72 -11.25
N TYR A 15 4.46 5.87 -12.01
CA TYR A 15 5.77 6.21 -11.45
C TYR A 15 6.63 7.04 -12.41
N GLU A 16 7.61 7.73 -11.86
CA GLU A 16 8.62 8.47 -12.61
C GLU A 16 9.99 8.26 -11.96
N VAL A 17 11.01 7.99 -12.76
CA VAL A 17 12.40 7.91 -12.29
C VAL A 17 13.04 9.29 -12.45
N THR A 18 13.57 9.85 -11.36
CA THR A 18 14.22 11.17 -11.33
C THR A 18 15.73 11.08 -11.13
N SER A 19 16.21 10.04 -10.46
CA SER A 19 17.64 9.74 -10.30
C SER A 19 17.89 8.24 -10.40
N GLN A 20 19.05 7.85 -10.91
CA GLN A 20 19.44 6.44 -11.09
C GLN A 20 20.36 5.92 -9.98
N ALA A 21 21.07 6.80 -9.29
CA ALA A 21 22.03 6.45 -8.24
C ALA A 21 21.96 7.47 -7.09
N PRO A 22 21.12 7.24 -6.06
CA PRO A 22 20.20 6.09 -5.89
C PRO A 22 19.01 6.12 -6.85
N LEU A 23 18.34 4.97 -7.03
CA LEU A 23 17.16 4.84 -7.90
C LEU A 23 15.93 5.50 -7.25
N MET A 24 15.88 6.82 -7.37
CA MET A 24 14.86 7.67 -6.77
C MET A 24 13.83 8.10 -7.80
N GLY A 25 12.65 8.42 -7.31
CA GLY A 25 11.57 8.88 -8.15
C GLY A 25 10.29 9.11 -7.39
N HIS A 26 9.20 9.18 -8.13
CA HIS A 26 7.86 9.37 -7.60
C HIS A 26 7.02 8.15 -7.98
N GLY A 27 6.07 7.76 -7.13
CA GLY A 27 5.26 6.58 -7.39
C GLY A 27 3.98 6.56 -6.60
N ARG A 28 2.90 6.09 -7.23
CA ARG A 28 1.66 5.74 -6.53
C ARG A 28 1.06 4.48 -7.12
N LEU A 29 0.32 3.78 -6.28
CA LEU A 29 -0.49 2.63 -6.67
C LEU A 29 -1.90 3.08 -7.02
N TRP A 30 -2.56 2.29 -7.85
CA TRP A 30 -3.96 2.42 -8.17
C TRP A 30 -4.65 1.10 -7.88
N PHE A 31 -5.76 1.16 -7.17
CA PHE A 31 -6.67 0.04 -6.94
C PHE A 31 -8.10 0.51 -7.22
N GLU A 32 -8.79 -0.14 -8.16
CA GLU A 32 -10.19 0.13 -8.52
C GLU A 32 -10.48 1.63 -8.78
N GLY A 33 -9.56 2.31 -9.46
CA GLY A 33 -9.65 3.72 -9.83
C GLY A 33 -9.29 4.70 -8.72
N GLN A 34 -8.93 4.21 -7.53
CA GLN A 34 -8.52 5.03 -6.39
C GLN A 34 -7.00 5.05 -6.25
N PRO A 35 -6.37 6.23 -6.10
CA PRO A 35 -4.93 6.34 -5.89
C PRO A 35 -4.56 6.05 -4.43
N LEU A 36 -3.38 5.44 -4.25
CA LEU A 36 -2.75 5.21 -2.96
C LEU A 36 -1.25 5.59 -3.05
N GLY A 37 -0.86 6.63 -2.31
CA GLY A 37 0.44 7.29 -2.40
C GLY A 37 0.38 8.62 -3.16
N SER A 38 1.51 9.33 -3.23
CA SER A 38 1.64 10.66 -3.85
C SER A 38 2.65 10.63 -5.01
N LEU A 39 2.36 11.39 -6.07
CA LEU A 39 3.34 11.64 -7.13
C LEU A 39 4.24 12.85 -6.85
N GLU A 40 4.02 13.55 -5.74
CA GLU A 40 4.90 14.63 -5.26
C GLU A 40 5.98 14.10 -4.30
N ASP A 41 5.76 12.92 -3.69
CA ASP A 41 6.72 12.31 -2.77
C ASP A 41 7.92 11.69 -3.49
N LEU A 42 9.14 12.04 -3.08
CA LEU A 42 10.38 11.50 -3.64
C LEU A 42 10.81 10.27 -2.84
N ILE A 43 10.68 9.09 -3.44
CA ILE A 43 10.88 7.80 -2.80
C ILE A 43 12.02 7.01 -3.44
N TYR A 44 12.59 6.06 -2.68
CA TYR A 44 13.47 5.03 -3.23
C TYR A 44 12.61 3.97 -3.92
N LEU A 45 12.60 3.96 -5.26
CA LEU A 45 11.65 3.16 -6.04
C LEU A 45 11.83 1.64 -5.85
N ASP A 46 13.08 1.19 -5.74
CA ASP A 46 13.39 -0.23 -5.57
C ASP A 46 13.02 -0.72 -4.15
N GLY A 47 13.35 0.07 -3.11
CA GLY A 47 13.05 -0.31 -1.72
C GLY A 47 11.60 -0.09 -1.32
N TYR A 48 11.03 1.08 -1.63
CA TYR A 48 9.71 1.49 -1.13
C TYR A 48 8.59 1.09 -2.08
N LEU A 49 8.70 1.34 -3.38
CA LEU A 49 7.63 0.98 -4.31
C LEU A 49 7.65 -0.52 -4.64
N LEU A 50 8.78 -1.05 -5.13
CA LEU A 50 8.87 -2.48 -5.47
C LEU A 50 8.78 -3.36 -4.22
N GLY A 51 9.48 -3.01 -3.14
CA GLY A 51 9.38 -3.72 -1.86
C GLY A 51 7.95 -3.78 -1.31
N CYS A 52 7.15 -2.72 -1.49
CA CYS A 52 5.73 -2.70 -1.13
C CYS A 52 4.93 -3.78 -1.86
N LEU A 53 5.09 -3.87 -3.18
CA LEU A 53 4.37 -4.86 -3.99
C LEU A 53 4.75 -6.29 -3.59
N GLU A 54 6.03 -6.53 -3.29
CA GLU A 54 6.51 -7.82 -2.81
C GLU A 54 5.97 -8.18 -1.42
N ASP A 55 5.74 -7.19 -0.56
CA ASP A 55 5.08 -7.39 0.74
C ASP A 55 3.60 -7.76 0.56
N LEU A 56 2.87 -7.09 -0.35
CA LEU A 56 1.47 -7.42 -0.68
C LEU A 56 1.30 -8.89 -1.12
N VAL A 57 2.24 -9.44 -1.88
CA VAL A 57 2.21 -10.86 -2.30
C VAL A 57 2.32 -11.83 -1.11
N LYS A 58 3.02 -11.41 -0.05
CA LYS A 58 3.34 -12.25 1.11
C LYS A 58 2.29 -12.18 2.21
N LYS A 59 1.25 -11.35 2.07
CA LYS A 59 0.25 -11.17 3.11
C LYS A 59 -0.48 -12.47 3.45
N PRO A 60 -0.72 -12.74 4.75
CA PRO A 60 -1.33 -13.98 5.20
C PRO A 60 -2.85 -13.95 5.06
N LEU A 61 -3.47 -15.13 5.18
CA LEU A 61 -4.92 -15.24 5.39
C LEU A 61 -5.33 -14.59 6.71
N LEU A 62 -6.58 -14.15 6.80
CA LEU A 62 -7.15 -13.70 8.08
C LEU A 62 -7.17 -14.85 9.10
N THR A 63 -6.80 -14.54 10.34
CA THR A 63 -7.00 -15.47 11.46
C THR A 63 -8.48 -15.53 11.85
N GLN A 64 -8.81 -16.50 12.72
CA GLN A 64 -10.17 -16.68 13.23
C GLN A 64 -10.76 -15.41 13.88
N ARG A 65 -9.91 -14.53 14.43
CA ARG A 65 -10.32 -13.26 15.04
C ARG A 65 -11.00 -12.33 14.04
N TYR A 66 -10.52 -12.34 12.79
CA TYR A 66 -10.87 -11.36 11.77
C TYR A 66 -11.79 -11.92 10.68
N GLN A 67 -11.86 -13.24 10.51
CA GLN A 67 -12.50 -13.92 9.37
C GLN A 67 -14.02 -13.70 9.19
N HIS A 68 -14.71 -13.14 10.19
CA HIS A 68 -16.18 -12.97 10.18
C HIS A 68 -16.62 -11.50 10.14
N MET A 69 -15.67 -10.58 9.98
CA MET A 69 -15.95 -9.15 9.92
C MET A 69 -16.23 -8.74 8.48
N ASP A 70 -17.13 -7.79 8.29
CA ASP A 70 -17.18 -7.05 7.03
C ASP A 70 -15.95 -6.13 6.90
N GLU A 71 -15.70 -5.59 5.70
CA GLU A 71 -14.48 -4.85 5.40
C GLU A 71 -14.26 -3.64 6.33
N ARG A 72 -15.33 -2.92 6.68
CA ARG A 72 -15.24 -1.76 7.56
C ARG A 72 -15.00 -2.17 9.01
N GLY A 73 -15.71 -3.18 9.49
CA GLY A 73 -15.50 -3.75 10.82
C GLY A 73 -14.08 -4.30 10.97
N LEU A 74 -13.56 -4.96 9.94
CA LEU A 74 -12.20 -5.46 9.87
C LEU A 74 -11.18 -4.33 9.95
N PHE A 75 -11.35 -3.27 9.16
CA PHE A 75 -10.45 -2.11 9.16
C PHE A 75 -10.35 -1.48 10.55
N LEU A 76 -11.51 -1.20 11.17
CA LEU A 76 -11.56 -0.60 12.50
C LEU A 76 -10.98 -1.53 13.57
N GLN A 77 -11.19 -2.84 13.46
CA GLN A 77 -10.62 -3.79 14.41
C GLN A 77 -9.10 -3.88 14.27
N LEU A 78 -8.57 -3.92 13.05
CA LEU A 78 -7.12 -3.95 12.80
C LEU A 78 -6.44 -2.67 13.29
N ASP A 79 -7.04 -1.50 13.04
CA ASP A 79 -6.58 -0.19 13.55
C ASP A 79 -6.52 -0.19 15.09
N GLY A 80 -7.62 -0.58 15.74
CA GLY A 80 -7.72 -0.66 17.19
C GLY A 80 -6.74 -1.67 17.81
N ASP A 81 -6.60 -2.85 17.20
CA ASP A 81 -5.68 -3.89 17.68
C ASP A 81 -4.21 -3.48 17.46
N LEU A 82 -3.87 -2.83 16.34
CA LEU A 82 -2.51 -2.34 16.07
C LEU A 82 -2.08 -1.30 17.12
N SER A 83 -3.04 -0.48 17.56
CA SER A 83 -2.84 0.55 18.58
C SER A 83 -2.97 0.04 20.03
N SER A 84 -3.26 -1.25 20.25
CA SER A 84 -3.62 -1.79 21.56
C SER A 84 -2.43 -2.10 22.48
N TYR A 85 -1.21 -1.67 22.13
CA TYR A 85 -0.05 -1.90 22.99
C TYR A 85 -0.15 -0.98 24.21
N ASP A 86 -0.69 -1.53 25.30
CA ASP A 86 -0.66 -0.95 26.63
C ASP A 86 0.18 -1.87 27.53
N GLU A 87 1.26 -1.34 28.11
CA GLU A 87 2.16 -2.09 29.00
C GLU A 87 1.44 -2.60 30.25
N GLU A 88 0.27 -2.04 30.59
CA GLU A 88 -0.53 -2.42 31.76
C GLU A 88 -1.59 -3.48 31.47
N ASP A 89 -1.94 -3.73 30.20
CA ASP A 89 -3.08 -4.56 29.83
C ASP A 89 -2.68 -5.94 29.28
N SER A 90 -3.25 -7.00 29.86
CA SER A 90 -2.90 -8.40 29.55
C SER A 90 -3.29 -8.88 28.13
N LYS A 91 -3.73 -7.97 27.27
CA LYS A 91 -4.29 -8.25 25.95
C LYS A 91 -3.65 -7.36 24.88
N ASP A 92 -2.37 -7.60 24.62
CA ASP A 92 -1.70 -7.08 23.43
C ASP A 92 -2.19 -7.83 22.18
N PHE A 93 -3.04 -7.18 21.38
CA PHE A 93 -3.49 -7.68 20.08
C PHE A 93 -2.67 -7.10 18.93
N SER A 94 -1.66 -6.25 19.20
CA SER A 94 -0.85 -5.62 18.15
C SER A 94 -0.11 -6.66 17.33
N GLU A 95 0.41 -7.72 17.95
CA GLU A 95 1.05 -8.85 17.27
C GLU A 95 0.09 -9.63 16.36
N GLN A 96 -1.22 -9.56 16.60
CA GLN A 96 -2.22 -10.18 15.72
C GLN A 96 -2.58 -9.29 14.52
N ALA A 97 -2.53 -7.97 14.67
CA ALA A 97 -2.81 -7.00 13.60
C ALA A 97 -1.59 -6.70 12.71
N ARG A 98 -0.38 -6.67 13.29
CA ARG A 98 0.89 -6.36 12.59
C ARG A 98 1.11 -7.11 11.27
N PRO A 99 0.79 -8.42 11.13
CA PRO A 99 0.99 -9.14 9.87
C PRO A 99 0.20 -8.56 8.69
N TYR A 100 -0.90 -7.87 8.97
CA TYR A 100 -1.77 -7.26 7.96
C TYR A 100 -1.38 -5.81 7.67
N PHE A 101 -0.65 -5.14 8.57
CA PHE A 101 -0.22 -3.76 8.39
C PHE A 101 0.82 -3.65 7.27
N VAL A 102 0.73 -2.59 6.46
CA VAL A 102 1.57 -2.37 5.27
C VAL A 102 2.38 -1.09 5.45
N THR A 103 3.66 -1.23 5.79
CA THR A 103 4.58 -0.11 6.01
C THR A 103 5.51 0.03 4.80
N CYS A 104 5.05 0.64 3.72
CA CYS A 104 5.84 0.77 2.48
C CYS A 104 6.85 1.92 2.50
N GLY A 105 7.50 2.16 3.64
CA GLY A 105 8.34 3.33 3.88
C GLY A 105 7.57 4.63 3.64
N THR A 106 8.27 5.64 3.10
CA THR A 106 7.70 6.99 2.91
C THR A 106 6.50 7.02 1.97
N LEU A 107 6.37 6.02 1.08
CA LEU A 107 5.27 5.90 0.14
C LEU A 107 3.90 5.97 0.84
N PHE A 108 3.77 5.40 2.04
CA PHE A 108 2.52 5.34 2.82
C PHE A 108 2.59 6.07 4.17
N ASP A 109 3.54 7.00 4.38
CA ASP A 109 3.67 7.70 5.67
C ASP A 109 2.40 8.48 6.07
N CYS A 110 1.61 8.93 5.09
CA CYS A 110 0.34 9.61 5.33
C CYS A 110 -0.88 8.67 5.33
N TYR A 111 -0.70 7.36 5.28
CA TYR A 111 -1.79 6.40 5.15
C TYR A 111 -1.75 5.32 6.23
N LEU A 112 -2.92 4.97 6.74
CA LEU A 112 -3.13 3.70 7.43
C LEU A 112 -3.53 2.66 6.37
N VAL A 113 -2.72 1.61 6.20
CA VAL A 113 -2.90 0.61 5.14
C VAL A 113 -2.83 -0.81 5.72
N PHE A 114 -3.85 -1.62 5.43
CA PHE A 114 -3.83 -3.05 5.71
C PHE A 114 -4.03 -3.86 4.43
N SER A 115 -3.46 -5.06 4.38
CA SER A 115 -3.68 -6.02 3.31
C SER A 115 -3.62 -7.45 3.83
N TYR A 116 -4.42 -8.32 3.23
CA TYR A 116 -4.54 -9.72 3.59
C TYR A 116 -4.86 -10.57 2.37
N ARG A 117 -4.59 -11.87 2.47
CA ARG A 117 -4.97 -12.85 1.46
C ARG A 117 -6.43 -13.24 1.64
N LEU A 118 -7.18 -13.26 0.53
CA LEU A 118 -8.53 -13.82 0.49
C LEU A 118 -8.49 -15.32 0.20
N ASP A 119 -7.73 -15.70 -0.82
CA ASP A 119 -7.52 -17.07 -1.28
C ASP A 119 -6.18 -17.17 -2.04
N ASP A 120 -5.91 -18.30 -2.70
CA ASP A 120 -4.66 -18.51 -3.43
C ASP A 120 -4.49 -17.61 -4.68
N MET A 121 -5.57 -17.01 -5.17
CA MET A 121 -5.57 -16.17 -6.37
C MET A 121 -5.72 -14.68 -6.05
N ARG A 122 -6.36 -14.34 -4.94
CA ARG A 122 -6.78 -12.97 -4.63
C ARG A 122 -6.26 -12.45 -3.30
N GLY A 123 -5.86 -11.18 -3.31
CA GLY A 123 -5.61 -10.37 -2.14
C GLY A 123 -6.66 -9.27 -1.97
N SER A 124 -6.69 -8.70 -0.77
CA SER A 124 -7.47 -7.50 -0.45
C SER A 124 -6.54 -6.46 0.17
N ILE A 125 -6.82 -5.20 -0.12
CA ILE A 125 -6.14 -4.04 0.46
C ILE A 125 -7.19 -3.01 0.89
N MET A 126 -6.91 -2.36 2.01
CA MET A 126 -7.77 -1.34 2.59
C MET A 126 -6.91 -0.19 3.12
N TRP A 127 -7.35 1.05 2.92
CA TRP A 127 -6.57 2.20 3.32
C TRP A 127 -7.41 3.43 3.65
N ARG A 128 -6.84 4.30 4.48
CA ARG A 128 -7.35 5.65 4.79
C ARG A 128 -6.19 6.64 4.84
N LEU A 129 -6.41 7.84 4.30
CA LEU A 129 -5.45 8.95 4.39
C LEU A 129 -5.56 9.61 5.77
N GLU A 130 -4.49 9.55 6.55
CA GLU A 130 -4.38 10.05 7.93
C GLU A 130 -3.88 11.50 8.00
N GLY A 131 -4.03 12.13 9.16
CA GLY A 131 -3.56 13.49 9.46
C GLY A 131 -4.51 14.61 9.00
N ASP A 132 -4.36 15.82 9.52
CA ASP A 132 -5.21 16.95 9.14
C ASP A 132 -4.83 17.50 7.74
N ILE A 133 -5.79 18.11 7.04
CA ILE A 133 -5.56 18.61 5.65
C ILE A 133 -4.45 19.65 5.58
N ASP A 134 -4.33 20.48 6.62
CA ASP A 134 -3.33 21.53 6.72
C ASP A 134 -1.93 20.94 6.98
N ASP A 135 -1.85 19.73 7.53
CA ASP A 135 -0.60 19.04 7.89
C ASP A 135 -0.10 18.08 6.80
N LEU A 136 -0.91 17.81 5.77
CA LEU A 136 -0.49 16.96 4.65
C LEU A 136 0.67 17.61 3.86
N PRO A 137 1.77 16.87 3.57
CA PRO A 137 2.96 17.43 2.96
C PRO A 137 2.81 17.77 1.47
N PHE A 138 1.86 17.14 0.76
CA PHE A 138 1.73 17.22 -0.69
C PHE A 138 0.34 17.70 -1.13
N ASN A 139 0.27 18.44 -2.24
CA ASN A 139 -0.99 19.04 -2.68
C ASN A 139 -1.97 18.01 -3.25
N ASP A 140 -1.45 16.98 -3.93
CA ASP A 140 -2.27 15.87 -4.42
C ASP A 140 -2.96 15.10 -3.28
N LEU A 141 -2.30 14.94 -2.13
CA LEU A 141 -2.91 14.37 -0.93
C LEU A 141 -4.00 15.25 -0.33
N LYS A 142 -3.84 16.58 -0.35
CA LYS A 142 -4.87 17.53 0.16
C LYS A 142 -6.18 17.45 -0.61
N GLN A 143 -6.13 17.00 -1.86
CA GLN A 143 -7.29 16.82 -2.73
C GLN A 143 -7.82 15.38 -2.74
N ALA A 144 -7.08 14.45 -2.13
CA ALA A 144 -7.45 13.05 -2.09
C ALA A 144 -8.62 12.80 -1.12
N SER A 145 -9.35 11.72 -1.38
CA SER A 145 -10.44 11.27 -0.51
C SER A 145 -9.90 10.88 0.87
N ARG A 146 -10.67 11.23 1.90
CA ARG A 146 -10.45 10.83 3.31
C ARG A 146 -11.29 9.63 3.74
N ALA A 147 -12.12 9.10 2.84
CA ALA A 147 -12.93 7.93 3.14
C ALA A 147 -12.06 6.68 3.31
N ASP A 148 -12.61 5.67 4.00
CA ASP A 148 -12.03 4.33 3.97
C ASP A 148 -12.20 3.76 2.55
N HIS A 149 -11.12 3.23 1.99
CA HIS A 149 -11.09 2.60 0.68
C HIS A 149 -10.81 1.11 0.83
N PHE A 150 -11.44 0.31 -0.02
CA PHE A 150 -11.33 -1.15 -0.04
C PHE A 150 -11.22 -1.59 -1.49
N ALA A 151 -10.33 -2.54 -1.76
CA ALA A 151 -10.20 -3.12 -3.09
C ALA A 151 -9.75 -4.57 -3.01
N THR A 152 -10.08 -5.31 -4.07
CA THR A 152 -9.55 -6.65 -4.29
C THR A 152 -8.63 -6.66 -5.51
N PHE A 153 -7.63 -7.54 -5.50
CA PHE A 153 -6.71 -7.67 -6.62
C PHE A 153 -6.30 -9.13 -6.84
N GLU A 154 -6.00 -9.45 -8.10
CA GLU A 154 -5.51 -10.75 -8.50
C GLU A 154 -3.98 -10.81 -8.36
N TYR A 155 -3.46 -11.84 -7.71
CA TYR A 155 -2.01 -12.03 -7.55
C TYR A 155 -1.31 -12.17 -8.90
N ALA A 156 -1.95 -12.76 -9.91
CA ALA A 156 -1.39 -12.85 -11.25
C ALA A 156 -1.14 -11.46 -11.88
N GLN A 157 -2.05 -10.51 -11.66
CA GLN A 157 -1.89 -9.13 -12.13
C GLN A 157 -0.79 -8.42 -11.34
N LEU A 158 -0.78 -8.55 -10.02
CA LEU A 158 0.25 -7.96 -9.17
C LEU A 158 1.66 -8.46 -9.54
N LEU A 159 1.83 -9.76 -9.78
CA LEU A 159 3.11 -10.34 -10.19
C LEU A 159 3.56 -9.84 -11.58
N THR A 160 2.62 -9.63 -12.49
CA THR A 160 2.89 -9.03 -13.80
C THR A 160 3.42 -7.60 -13.63
N LEU A 161 2.77 -6.79 -12.79
CA LEU A 161 3.19 -5.42 -12.49
C LEU A 161 4.56 -5.36 -11.81
N ILE A 162 4.87 -6.29 -10.90
CA ILE A 162 6.20 -6.40 -10.28
C ILE A 162 7.26 -6.66 -11.36
N SER A 163 6.99 -7.57 -12.30
CA SER A 163 7.92 -7.89 -13.39
C SER A 163 8.12 -6.70 -14.36
N GLU A 164 7.04 -6.01 -14.71
CA GLU A 164 7.08 -4.82 -15.56
C GLU A 164 7.84 -3.68 -14.88
N LEU A 165 7.56 -3.42 -13.59
CA LEU A 165 8.26 -2.40 -12.81
C LEU A 165 9.75 -2.69 -12.74
N ARG A 166 10.16 -3.92 -12.37
CA ARG A 166 11.58 -4.32 -12.32
C ARG A 166 12.28 -4.10 -13.66
N THR A 167 11.60 -4.42 -14.77
CA THR A 167 12.13 -4.21 -16.12
C THR A 167 12.30 -2.72 -16.41
N GLY A 168 11.28 -1.90 -16.11
CA GLY A 168 11.32 -0.46 -16.31
C GLY A 168 12.39 0.23 -15.47
N LEU A 169 12.52 -0.15 -14.20
CA LEU A 169 13.54 0.34 -13.27
C LEU A 169 14.97 -0.02 -13.74
N SER A 170 15.17 -1.27 -14.20
CA SER A 170 16.48 -1.72 -14.71
C SER A 170 16.90 -0.98 -16.00
N GLN A 171 15.96 -0.77 -16.92
CA GLN A 171 16.21 -0.01 -18.15
C GLN A 171 16.48 1.46 -17.86
N ALA A 172 15.79 2.03 -16.86
CA ALA A 172 16.04 3.38 -16.42
C ALA A 172 17.41 3.54 -15.77
N GLY A 173 17.91 2.54 -15.03
CA GLY A 173 19.23 2.57 -14.39
C GLY A 173 20.43 2.25 -15.30
N SER A 174 20.20 1.77 -16.52
CA SER A 174 21.28 1.37 -17.47
C SER A 174 21.64 2.44 -18.52
N ARG A 175 21.07 3.65 -18.41
CA ARG A 175 21.29 4.77 -19.34
C ARG A 175 22.22 5.81 -18.73
#